data_AF-A0A7U9SCC6-F1
#
_entry.id   AF-A0A7U9SCC6-F1
#
_cell.length_a   1.000
_cell.length_b   1.000
_cell.length_c   1.000
_cell.angle_alpha   90.00
_cell.angle_beta   90.00
_cell.angle_gamma   90.00
#
_symmetry.space_group_name_H-M   'P 1'
#
loop_
_entity.id
_entity.type
_entity.pdbx_description
1 polymer ?
#
loop_
_entity_poly.entity_id
_entity_poly.type
_entity_poly.pdbx_seq_one_letter_code
_entity_poly.pdbx_strand_id
1 'polypeptide(L)'
;MKLKGSMTVEMSFLMPMIMFLVMGCILAVFYYHDKNVLSGAAYETAVAGSTRMRERDGIDEGELEALYAERTEGKCILFAGSTAQVSVGEKEIVVEATARKGRFMLSVLKKAAVTDPEKYIRDRRRMKEVIDGATDND
;
A
#
# COMPACT_ATOMS: atom_id res chain seq x y z
N MET A 1 -46.19 35.26 -26.38
CA MET A 1 -44.96 34.45 -26.25
C MET A 1 -45.34 33.02 -25.87
N LYS A 2 -45.23 32.05 -26.78
CA LYS A 2 -45.42 30.63 -26.45
C LYS A 2 -44.13 30.12 -25.81
N LEU A 3 -44.10 30.03 -24.47
CA LEU A 3 -43.00 29.36 -23.78
C LEU A 3 -43.09 27.85 -24.08
N LYS A 4 -42.09 27.32 -24.80
CA LYS A 4 -41.96 25.88 -25.05
C LYS A 4 -41.70 25.20 -23.71
N GLY A 5 -42.70 24.47 -23.19
CA GLY A 5 -42.54 23.58 -22.02
C GLY A 5 -41.46 22.50 -22.18
N SER A 6 -40.96 22.29 -23.42
CA SER A 6 -39.85 21.39 -23.77
C SER A 6 -38.58 21.61 -22.94
N MET A 7 -38.20 22.87 -22.68
CA MET A 7 -36.95 23.15 -21.97
C MET A 7 -36.96 22.67 -20.52
N THR A 8 -38.10 22.74 -19.83
CA THR A 8 -38.21 22.24 -18.45
C THR A 8 -38.10 20.72 -18.40
N VAL A 9 -38.69 20.01 -19.37
CA VAL A 9 -38.62 18.55 -19.47
C VAL A 9 -37.19 18.10 -19.79
N GLU A 10 -36.53 18.76 -20.73
CA GLU A 10 -35.12 18.48 -21.09
C GLU A 10 -34.17 18.72 -19.90
N MET A 11 -34.35 19.82 -19.15
CA MET A 11 -33.55 20.11 -17.95
C MET A 11 -33.82 19.10 -16.82
N SER A 12 -35.03 18.54 -16.73
CA SER A 12 -35.41 17.57 -15.70
C SER A 12 -34.67 16.25 -15.83
N PHE A 13 -34.25 15.86 -17.04
CA PHE A 13 -33.38 14.70 -17.26
C PHE A 13 -31.89 15.05 -17.15
N LEU A 14 -31.51 16.28 -17.49
CA LEU A 14 -30.12 16.72 -17.48
C LEU A 14 -29.58 16.92 -16.05
N MET A 15 -30.39 17.46 -15.13
CA MET A 15 -30.01 17.65 -13.73
C MET A 15 -29.65 16.34 -12.99
N PRO A 16 -30.45 15.25 -13.03
CA PRO A 16 -30.06 13.99 -12.41
C PRO A 16 -28.85 13.34 -13.08
N MET A 17 -28.63 13.53 -14.39
CA MET A 17 -27.41 13.08 -15.07
C MET A 17 -26.17 13.81 -14.56
N ILE A 18 -26.23 15.14 -14.38
CA ILE A 18 -25.14 15.91 -13.78
C ILE A 18 -24.90 15.46 -12.34
N MET A 19 -25.96 15.28 -11.55
CA MET A 19 -25.83 14.82 -10.17
C MET A 19 -25.17 13.44 -10.09
N PHE A 20 -25.54 12.52 -10.99
CA PHE A 20 -24.92 11.20 -11.08
C PHE A 20 -23.45 11.28 -11.49
N LEU A 21 -23.11 12.16 -12.44
CA LEU A 21 -21.73 12.41 -12.85
C LEU A 21 -20.89 12.95 -11.70
N VAL A 22 -21.37 13.97 -10.99
CA VAL A 22 -20.67 14.56 -9.85
C VAL A 22 -20.46 13.53 -8.75
N MET A 23 -21.49 12.77 -8.38
CA MET A 23 -21.39 11.70 -7.38
C MET A 23 -20.39 10.61 -7.82
N GLY A 24 -20.43 10.23 -9.10
CA GLY A 24 -19.49 9.27 -9.69
C GLY A 24 -18.04 9.75 -9.62
N CYS A 25 -17.79 11.03 -9.94
CA CYS A 25 -16.47 11.63 -9.81
C CYS A 25 -15.97 11.63 -8.36
N ILE A 26 -16.82 12.01 -7.39
CA ILE A 26 -16.47 11.99 -5.97
C ILE A 26 -16.07 10.58 -5.54
N LEU A 27 -16.86 9.58 -5.90
CA LEU A 27 -16.60 8.18 -5.56
C LEU A 27 -15.30 7.65 -6.19
N ALA A 28 -15.03 8.03 -7.45
CA ALA A 28 -13.78 7.68 -8.12
C ALA A 28 -12.56 8.30 -7.41
N VAL A 29 -12.65 9.58 -7.02
CA VAL A 29 -11.58 10.25 -6.26
C VAL A 29 -11.33 9.54 -4.93
N PHE A 30 -12.38 9.23 -4.16
CA PHE A 30 -12.23 8.48 -2.91
C PHE A 30 -11.66 7.07 -3.14
N TYR A 31 -12.04 6.39 -4.22
CA TYR A 31 -11.49 5.08 -4.55
C TYR A 31 -9.97 5.13 -4.77
N TYR A 32 -9.49 6.11 -5.55
CA TYR A 32 -8.04 6.28 -5.79
C TYR A 32 -7.29 6.81 -4.57
N HIS A 33 -7.91 7.72 -3.81
CA HIS A 33 -7.38 8.22 -2.55
C HIS A 33 -7.14 7.06 -1.58
N ASP A 34 -8.17 6.24 -1.34
CA ASP A 34 -8.08 5.09 -0.45
C ASP A 34 -7.05 4.07 -0.95
N LYS A 35 -7.01 3.79 -2.26
CA LYS A 35 -5.99 2.92 -2.84
C LYS A 35 -4.57 3.37 -2.49
N ASN A 36 -4.29 4.67 -2.55
CA ASN A 36 -2.99 5.21 -2.20
C ASN A 36 -2.72 5.13 -0.71
N VAL A 37 -3.72 5.41 0.14
CA VAL A 37 -3.60 5.32 1.60
C VAL A 37 -3.31 3.88 2.05
N LEU A 38 -4.08 2.90 1.57
CA LEU A 38 -3.86 1.48 1.87
C LEU A 38 -2.51 0.99 1.30
N SER A 39 -2.16 1.44 0.10
CA SER A 39 -0.85 1.14 -0.52
C SER A 39 0.31 1.68 0.31
N GLY A 40 0.18 2.89 0.88
CA GLY A 40 1.16 3.47 1.77
C GLY A 40 1.28 2.67 3.07
N ALA A 41 0.15 2.38 3.72
CA ALA A 41 0.11 1.59 4.94
C ALA A 41 0.73 0.20 4.75
N ALA A 42 0.37 -0.51 3.67
CA ALA A 42 0.93 -1.83 3.35
C ALA A 42 2.45 -1.77 3.07
N TYR A 43 2.92 -0.71 2.39
CA TYR A 43 4.34 -0.52 2.13
C TYR A 43 5.13 -0.21 3.41
N GLU A 44 4.60 0.67 4.25
CA GLU A 44 5.20 0.99 5.56
C GLU A 44 5.26 -0.25 6.45
N THR A 45 4.20 -1.06 6.50
CA THR A 45 4.20 -2.34 7.23
C THR A 45 5.22 -3.31 6.66
N ALA A 46 5.35 -3.43 5.33
CA ALA A 46 6.34 -4.30 4.71
C ALA A 46 7.79 -3.88 5.04
N VAL A 47 8.07 -2.58 5.05
CA VAL A 47 9.39 -2.03 5.40
C VAL A 47 9.67 -2.10 6.91
N ALA A 48 8.66 -1.85 7.74
CA ALA A 48 8.77 -2.06 9.18
C ALA A 48 9.06 -3.53 9.48
N GLY A 49 8.38 -4.44 8.77
CA GLY A 49 8.67 -5.86 8.78
C GLY A 49 10.12 -6.16 8.41
N SER A 50 10.60 -5.61 7.29
CA SER A 50 11.92 -5.97 6.78
C SER A 50 13.06 -5.46 7.66
N THR A 51 12.81 -4.38 8.39
CA THR A 51 13.75 -3.82 9.35
C THR A 51 13.77 -4.58 10.67
N ARG A 52 12.62 -4.99 11.25
CA ARG A 52 12.67 -5.77 12.51
C ARG A 52 12.84 -7.27 12.36
N MET A 53 12.78 -7.83 11.15
CA MET A 53 13.38 -9.16 10.90
C MET A 53 14.87 -9.22 11.25
N ARG A 54 15.53 -8.06 11.40
CA ARG A 54 16.93 -7.93 11.83
C ARG A 54 17.09 -7.86 13.36
N GLU A 55 16.00 -7.66 14.12
CA GLU A 55 16.02 -7.62 15.58
C GLU A 55 16.03 -9.06 16.15
N ARG A 56 16.55 -9.23 17.38
CA ARG A 56 16.90 -10.56 17.93
C ARG A 56 15.70 -11.50 18.13
N ASP A 57 14.49 -10.97 18.21
CA ASP A 57 13.28 -11.73 18.53
C ASP A 57 12.48 -12.16 17.29
N GLY A 58 12.89 -11.75 16.08
CA GLY A 58 12.08 -11.93 14.87
C GLY A 58 10.76 -11.15 14.94
N ILE A 59 9.93 -11.27 13.90
CA ILE A 59 8.60 -10.67 13.86
C ILE A 59 7.56 -11.76 13.64
N ASP A 60 6.46 -11.69 14.38
CA ASP A 60 5.26 -12.47 14.10
C ASP A 60 4.35 -11.79 13.08
N GLU A 61 3.69 -12.57 12.23
CA GLU A 61 2.77 -12.06 11.20
C GLU A 61 1.62 -11.25 11.82
N GLY A 62 1.13 -11.66 13.00
CA GLY A 62 0.05 -10.96 13.71
C GLY A 62 0.43 -9.57 14.21
N GLU A 63 1.70 -9.34 14.54
CA GLU A 63 2.19 -8.01 14.93
C GLU A 63 2.20 -7.05 13.73
N LEU A 64 2.57 -7.54 12.54
CA LEU A 64 2.53 -6.74 11.32
C LEU A 64 1.11 -6.43 10.86
N GLU A 65 0.17 -7.36 11.04
CA GLU A 65 -1.25 -7.11 10.80
C GLU A 65 -1.80 -6.04 11.76
N ALA A 66 -1.43 -6.09 13.04
CA ALA A 66 -1.80 -5.06 14.02
C ALA A 66 -1.20 -3.69 13.67
N LEU A 67 0.08 -3.65 13.25
CA LEU A 67 0.75 -2.43 12.78
C LEU A 67 0.12 -1.83 11.51
N TYR A 68 -0.46 -2.67 10.65
CA TYR A 68 -1.25 -2.21 9.51
C TYR A 68 -2.60 -1.64 9.96
N ALA A 69 -3.28 -2.30 10.90
CA ALA A 69 -4.55 -1.83 11.45
C ALA A 69 -4.39 -0.46 12.13
N GLU A 70 -3.38 -0.29 12.98
CA GLU A 70 -3.06 1.00 13.62
C GLU A 70 -2.80 2.12 12.59
N ARG A 71 -2.09 1.80 11.50
CA ARG A 71 -1.81 2.77 10.43
C ARG A 71 -3.01 3.15 9.58
N THR A 72 -4.04 2.32 9.56
CA THR A 72 -5.28 2.60 8.83
C THR A 72 -6.37 3.17 9.73
N GLU A 73 -6.24 3.01 11.05
CA GLU A 73 -7.13 3.58 12.06
C GLU A 73 -7.13 5.11 12.03
N GLY A 74 -8.30 5.72 12.27
CA GLY A 74 -8.48 7.17 12.30
C GLY A 74 -8.38 7.87 10.93
N LYS A 75 -8.06 7.16 9.84
CA LYS A 75 -8.02 7.74 8.50
C LYS A 75 -9.42 7.82 7.88
N CYS A 76 -9.68 8.91 7.16
CA CYS A 76 -10.90 9.06 6.39
C CYS A 76 -10.82 8.21 5.12
N ILE A 77 -11.16 6.93 5.25
CA ILE A 77 -11.20 5.96 4.15
C ILE A 77 -12.64 5.48 3.96
N LEU A 78 -13.07 5.44 2.71
CA LEU A 78 -14.31 4.79 2.30
C LEU A 78 -14.31 3.33 2.76
N PHE A 79 -13.15 2.64 2.70
CA PHE A 79 -12.94 1.25 3.11
C PHE A 79 -12.47 1.07 4.57
N ALA A 80 -13.24 1.54 5.54
CA ALA A 80 -12.91 1.45 6.98
C ALA A 80 -12.72 0.03 7.57
N GLY A 81 -12.95 -1.03 6.79
CA GLY A 81 -12.76 -2.42 7.20
C GLY A 81 -11.68 -3.13 6.39
N SER A 82 -10.60 -2.44 6.03
CA SER A 82 -9.51 -3.07 5.29
C SER A 82 -8.75 -4.07 6.17
N THR A 83 -8.52 -5.27 5.67
CA THR A 83 -7.70 -6.29 6.32
C THR A 83 -6.38 -6.42 5.58
N ALA A 84 -5.29 -6.69 6.31
CA ALA A 84 -4.03 -7.09 5.71
C ALA A 84 -3.78 -8.56 6.02
N GLN A 85 -3.29 -9.29 5.02
CA GLN A 85 -2.61 -10.56 5.19
C GLN A 85 -1.13 -10.33 5.00
N VAL A 86 -0.33 -10.81 5.94
CA VAL A 86 1.12 -10.68 5.90
C VAL A 86 1.73 -12.06 5.73
N SER A 87 2.71 -12.18 4.85
CA SER A 87 3.53 -13.38 4.70
C SER A 87 5.00 -13.00 4.87
N VAL A 88 5.64 -13.57 5.89
CA VAL A 88 7.04 -13.31 6.20
C VAL A 88 7.92 -14.43 5.63
N GLY A 89 8.73 -14.11 4.62
CA GLY A 89 9.76 -15.00 4.08
C GLY A 89 11.18 -14.59 4.48
N GLU A 90 12.15 -15.47 4.28
CA GLU A 90 13.57 -15.20 4.61
C GLU A 90 14.19 -14.04 3.82
N LYS A 91 13.71 -13.78 2.60
CA LYS A 91 14.28 -12.78 1.67
C LYS A 91 13.31 -11.65 1.34
N GLU A 92 12.02 -11.87 1.50
CA GLU A 92 10.98 -10.89 1.19
C GLU A 92 9.81 -10.99 2.16
N ILE A 93 9.23 -9.85 2.48
CA ILE A 93 7.98 -9.72 3.22
C ILE A 93 6.93 -9.23 2.26
N VAL A 94 5.80 -9.92 2.23
CA VAL A 94 4.66 -9.61 1.37
C VAL A 94 3.50 -9.19 2.26
N VAL A 95 2.93 -8.03 1.97
CA VAL A 95 1.74 -7.51 2.65
C VAL A 95 0.65 -7.32 1.59
N GLU A 96 -0.43 -8.09 1.71
CA GLU A 96 -1.63 -7.95 0.90
C GLU A 96 -2.73 -7.27 1.70
N ALA A 97 -3.08 -6.04 1.34
CA ALA A 97 -4.19 -5.30 1.91
C ALA A 97 -5.43 -5.46 1.03
N THR A 98 -6.53 -5.96 1.61
CA THR A 98 -7.82 -6.09 0.94
C THR A 98 -8.89 -5.25 1.61
N ALA A 99 -9.76 -4.66 0.80
CA ALA A 99 -10.81 -3.76 1.25
C ALA A 99 -12.07 -3.96 0.41
N ARG A 100 -13.23 -4.08 1.07
CA ARG A 100 -14.52 -4.29 0.39
C ARG A 100 -15.60 -3.41 0.99
N LYS A 101 -16.35 -2.72 0.12
CA LYS A 101 -17.55 -1.96 0.51
C LYS A 101 -18.61 -2.03 -0.57
N GLY A 102 -19.70 -2.74 -0.28
CA GLY A 102 -20.77 -2.98 -1.25
C GLY A 102 -20.25 -3.66 -2.52
N ARG A 103 -20.36 -2.97 -3.66
CA ARG A 103 -19.86 -3.43 -4.97
C ARG A 103 -18.39 -3.08 -5.25
N PHE A 104 -17.76 -2.27 -4.40
CA PHE A 104 -16.37 -1.88 -4.56
C PHE A 104 -15.45 -2.85 -3.82
N MET A 105 -14.39 -3.27 -4.51
CA MET A 105 -13.31 -4.07 -3.97
C MET A 105 -11.97 -3.46 -4.37
N LEU A 106 -11.03 -3.54 -3.46
CA LEU A 106 -9.66 -3.09 -3.63
C LEU A 106 -8.74 -4.16 -3.03
N SER A 107 -7.73 -4.57 -3.79
CA SER A 107 -6.59 -5.34 -3.28
C SER A 107 -5.31 -4.60 -3.66
N VAL A 108 -4.39 -4.51 -2.71
CA VAL A 108 -3.07 -3.93 -2.88
C VAL A 108 -2.04 -4.89 -2.31
N LEU A 109 -1.10 -5.30 -3.15
CA LEU A 109 0.03 -6.13 -2.75
C LEU A 109 1.30 -5.28 -2.72
N LYS A 110 2.04 -5.33 -1.60
CA LYS A 110 3.34 -4.70 -1.45
C LYS A 110 4.36 -5.70 -0.96
N LYS A 111 5.58 -5.56 -1.49
CA LYS A 111 6.72 -6.39 -1.14
C LYS A 111 7.87 -5.53 -0.67
N ALA A 112 8.58 -6.01 0.34
CA ALA A 112 9.85 -5.42 0.79
C ALA A 112 10.89 -6.54 0.93
N ALA A 113 12.10 -6.30 0.41
CA ALA A 113 13.20 -7.24 0.56
C ALA A 113 13.76 -7.17 1.99
N VAL A 114 14.03 -8.33 2.58
CA VAL A 114 14.80 -8.45 3.83
C VAL A 114 16.27 -8.30 3.44
N THR A 115 16.88 -7.18 3.82
CA THR A 115 18.27 -6.87 3.46
C THR A 115 19.20 -6.99 4.66
N ASP A 116 20.34 -7.65 4.47
CA ASP A 116 21.46 -7.71 5.41
C ASP A 116 22.64 -6.83 4.96
N PRO A 117 22.56 -5.49 5.11
CA PRO A 117 23.61 -4.60 4.65
C PRO A 117 24.94 -4.84 5.38
N GLU A 118 24.90 -5.27 6.64
CA GLU A 118 26.11 -5.56 7.43
C GLU A 118 26.91 -6.73 6.86
N LYS A 119 26.23 -7.83 6.48
CA LYS A 119 26.88 -8.98 5.86
C LYS A 119 27.49 -8.58 4.53
N TYR A 120 26.76 -7.82 3.72
CA TYR A 120 27.24 -7.30 2.44
C TYR A 120 28.48 -6.41 2.59
N ILE A 121 28.48 -5.47 3.56
CA ILE A 121 29.63 -4.60 3.83
C ILE A 121 30.83 -5.42 4.30
N ARG A 122 30.63 -6.39 5.20
CA ARG A 122 31.69 -7.26 5.71
C ARG A 122 32.31 -8.12 4.61
N ASP A 123 31.49 -8.69 3.73
CA ASP A 123 31.97 -9.50 2.61
C ASP A 123 32.73 -8.66 1.59
N ARG A 124 32.26 -7.44 1.29
CA ARG A 124 33.04 -6.50 0.47
C ARG A 124 34.39 -6.14 1.08
N ARG A 125 34.44 -5.95 2.41
CA ARG A 125 35.70 -5.66 3.11
C ARG A 125 36.66 -6.86 3.05
N ARG A 126 36.18 -8.07 3.32
CA ARG A 126 36.97 -9.31 3.20
C ARG A 126 37.52 -9.52 1.80
N MET A 127 36.70 -9.31 0.77
CA MET A 127 37.12 -9.43 -0.62
C MET A 127 38.23 -8.43 -0.97
N LYS A 128 38.13 -7.20 -0.46
CA LYS A 128 39.16 -6.18 -0.67
C LYS A 128 40.48 -6.57 -0.02
N GLU A 129 40.43 -7.09 1.22
CA GLU A 129 41.62 -7.58 1.94
C GLU A 129 42.31 -8.76 1.21
N VAL A 130 41.53 -9.66 0.59
CA VAL A 130 42.08 -10.76 -0.23
C VAL A 130 42.73 -10.26 -1.52
N ILE A 131 42.12 -9.29 -2.21
CA ILE A 131 42.68 -8.71 -3.44
C ILE A 131 43.98 -7.94 -3.13
N ASP A 132 43.97 -7.11 -2.09
CA ASP A 132 45.13 -6.32 -1.70
C ASP A 132 46.29 -7.24 -1.25
N GLY A 133 46.01 -8.31 -0.50
CA GLY A 133 47.01 -9.31 -0.10
C GLY A 133 47.54 -10.21 -1.23
N ALA A 134 46.77 -10.40 -2.30
CA ALA A 134 47.24 -11.09 -3.51
C ALA A 134 48.17 -10.22 -4.36
N THR A 135 48.06 -8.89 -4.24
CA THR A 135 48.87 -7.92 -5.00
C THR A 135 50.23 -7.65 -4.33
N ASP A 136 50.39 -7.99 -3.05
CA ASP A 136 51.63 -7.82 -2.26
C ASP A 136 52.59 -9.04 -2.37
N ASN A 137 52.14 -10.14 -3.00
CA ASN A 137 52.93 -11.38 -3.18
C ASN A 137 53.45 -11.60 -4.63
N ASP A 138 53.30 -10.61 -5.52
CA ASP A 138 53.92 -10.53 -6.86
C ASP A 138 55.00 -9.43 -6.87
#